data_AF-A0A7R9KEC9-F1
#
_entry.id   AF-A0A7R9KEC9-F1
#
_cell.length_a   1.000
_cell.length_b   1.000
_cell.length_c   1.000
_cell.angle_alpha   90.00
_cell.angle_beta   90.00
_cell.angle_gamma   90.00
#
_symmetry.space_group_name_H-M   'P 1'
#
loop_
_entity.id
_entity.type
_entity.pdbx_description
1 polymer ?
#
loop_
_entity_poly.entity_id
_entity_poly.type
_entity_poly.pdbx_seq_one_letter_code
_entity_poly.pdbx_strand_id
1 'polypeptide(L)' 'MDEESAYYECHYAPCARIEREPRQFSICGRCQETRYCGTQCQQRDWPYHKKYCRERPHRECAPQQLMLPHRTDGAPDR' A
#
# COMPACT_ATOMS: atom_id res chain seq x y z
N MET A 1 -24.25 -10.84 7.68
CA MET A 1 -23.48 -10.28 6.56
C MET A 1 -22.06 -10.69 6.84
N ASP A 2 -21.61 -11.77 6.23
CA ASP A 2 -20.26 -12.28 6.41
C ASP A 2 -19.30 -11.35 5.67
N GLU A 3 -18.75 -10.44 6.46
CA GLU A 3 -17.61 -9.61 6.12
C GLU A 3 -16.47 -10.56 5.79
N GLU A 4 -16.27 -10.82 4.50
CA GLU A 4 -15.21 -11.68 3.99
C GLU A 4 -13.87 -11.02 4.29
N SER A 5 -13.41 -11.21 5.53
CA SER A 5 -12.07 -10.83 5.97
C SER A 5 -11.10 -11.59 5.09
N ALA A 6 -10.46 -10.87 4.17
CA ALA A 6 -9.32 -11.37 3.43
C ALA A 6 -8.17 -11.58 4.43
N TYR A 7 -8.12 -12.76 5.03
CA TYR A 7 -7.03 -13.16 5.90
C TYR A 7 -5.81 -13.48 5.03
N TYR A 8 -4.67 -12.86 5.34
CA TYR A 8 -3.43 -13.04 4.59
C TYR A 8 -2.48 -14.00 5.31
N GLU A 9 -1.82 -14.86 4.54
CA GLU A 9 -0.73 -15.71 5.01
C GLU A 9 0.60 -14.94 5.05
N CYS A 10 1.50 -15.36 5.93
CA CYS A 10 2.84 -14.80 6.00
C CYS A 10 3.62 -15.19 4.75
N HIS A 11 4.23 -14.21 4.08
CA HIS A 11 4.96 -14.45 2.83
C HIS A 11 6.20 -15.34 3.00
N TYR A 12 6.78 -15.39 4.21
CA TYR A 12 7.91 -16.28 4.49
C TYR A 12 7.42 -17.74 4.54
N ALA A 13 7.67 -18.52 3.48
CA ALA A 13 7.11 -19.87 3.29
C ALA A 13 7.24 -20.84 4.48
N PRO A 14 8.34 -20.85 5.27
CA PRO A 14 8.42 -21.66 6.49
C PRO A 14 7.51 -21.20 7.66
N CYS A 15 6.81 -20.08 7.52
CA CYS A 15 5.89 -19.55 8.52
C CYS A 15 4.43 -19.74 8.07
N ALA A 16 3.66 -20.49 8.84
CA ALA A 16 2.24 -20.74 8.60
C ALA A 16 1.31 -19.77 9.36
N ARG A 17 1.78 -18.55 9.71
CA ARG A 17 0.91 -17.58 10.40
C ARG A 17 -0.08 -16.96 9.41
N ILE A 18 -1.31 -16.85 9.85
CA ILE A 18 -2.41 -16.19 9.16
C ILE A 18 -2.78 -14.94 9.94
N GLU A 19 -2.99 -13.82 9.24
CA GLU A 19 -3.46 -12.56 9.81
C GLU A 19 -4.82 -12.79 10.49
N ARG A 20 -4.96 -12.42 11.76
CA ARG A 20 -6.21 -12.57 12.54
C ARG A 20 -6.99 -11.28 12.65
N GLU A 21 -6.28 -10.16 12.57
CA GLU A 21 -6.82 -8.82 12.67
C GLU A 21 -6.31 -7.99 11.48
N PRO A 22 -7.12 -7.10 10.91
CA PRO A 22 -6.70 -6.28 9.79
C PRO A 22 -5.48 -5.43 10.17
N ARG A 23 -4.46 -5.43 9.30
CA ARG A 23 -3.18 -4.69 9.47
C ARG A 23 -2.27 -5.24 10.58
N GLN A 24 -2.50 -6.48 11.04
CA GLN A 24 -1.57 -7.15 11.95
C GLN A 24 -0.22 -7.43 11.27
N PHE A 25 -0.23 -7.69 9.95
CA PHE A 25 0.99 -8.03 9.21
C PHE A 25 1.64 -6.77 8.64
N SER A 26 2.97 -6.73 8.71
CA SER A 26 3.78 -5.65 8.13
C SER A 26 3.96 -5.86 6.64
N ILE A 27 3.65 -4.83 5.86
CA ILE A 27 3.87 -4.84 4.41
C ILE A 27 5.31 -4.40 4.13
N CYS A 28 5.95 -5.03 3.15
CA CYS A 28 7.28 -4.62 2.70
C CYS A 28 7.31 -3.13 2.32
N GLY A 29 8.14 -2.33 3.00
CA GLY A 29 8.24 -0.89 2.79
C GLY A 29 8.52 -0.49 1.33
N ARG A 30 9.33 -1.29 0.62
CA ARG A 30 9.82 -1.00 -0.73
C ARG A 30 8.83 -1.40 -1.82
N CYS A 31 8.41 -2.66 -1.83
CA CYS A 31 7.50 -3.16 -2.87
C CYS A 31 6.04 -3.05 -2.50
N GLN A 32 5.69 -2.83 -1.23
CA GLN A 32 4.33 -2.63 -0.75
C GLN A 32 3.34 -3.71 -1.23
N GLU A 33 3.82 -4.93 -1.46
CA GLU A 33 3.09 -6.05 -2.07
C GLU A 33 3.06 -7.27 -1.16
N THR A 34 4.23 -7.66 -0.63
CA THR A 34 4.35 -8.82 0.27
C THR A 34 4.08 -8.43 1.72
N ARG A 35 3.46 -9.34 2.47
CA ARG A 35 3.09 -9.16 3.89
C ARG A 35 3.80 -10.18 4.77
N TYR A 36 4.28 -9.74 5.93
CA TYR A 36 4.95 -10.60 6.90
C TYR A 36 4.28 -10.44 8.25
N CYS A 37 4.18 -11.53 9.01
CA CYS A 37 3.68 -11.48 10.38
C CYS A 37 4.61 -10.73 11.36
N GLY A 38 5.69 -10.14 10.88
CA GLY A 38 6.65 -9.32 11.62
C GLY A 38 8.02 -9.24 10.95
N THR A 39 8.86 -8.32 11.43
CA THR A 39 10.20 -8.02 10.87
C THR A 39 11.14 -9.23 10.85
N GLN A 40 10.96 -10.21 11.74
CA GLN A 40 11.77 -11.43 11.74
C GLN A 40 11.53 -12.28 10.48
N CYS A 41 10.28 -12.44 10.04
CA CYS A 41 9.95 -13.20 8.83
C CYS A 41 10.40 -12.45 7.59
N GLN A 42 10.25 -11.12 7.56
CA GLN A 42 10.78 -10.28 6.48
C GLN A 42 12.29 -10.42 6.32
N GLN A 43 13.06 -10.36 7.41
CA GLN A 43 14.52 -10.50 7.38
C GLN A 43 14.97 -11.91 6.93
N ARG A 44 14.27 -12.96 7.38
CA ARG A 44 14.56 -14.34 6.97
C ARG A 44 14.24 -14.59 5.51
N ASP A 45 13.17 -13.98 4.99
CA ASP A 45 12.80 -14.09 3.58
C ASP A 45 13.67 -13.20 2.66
N TRP A 46 14.29 -12.15 3.21
CA TRP A 46 15.04 -11.15 2.44
C TRP A 46 16.02 -11.70 1.38
N PRO A 47 16.83 -12.76 1.64
CA PRO A 47 17.71 -13.33 0.63
C PRO A 47 16.99 -13.82 -0.64
N TYR A 48 15.73 -14.24 -0.51
CA TYR A 48 14.85 -14.66 -1.59
C TYR A 48 14.03 -13.48 -2.10
N HIS A 49 13.39 -12.72 -1.21
CA HIS A 49 12.55 -11.57 -1.55
C HIS A 49 13.24 -10.54 -2.42
N LYS A 50 14.49 -10.19 -2.10
CA LYS A 50 15.24 -9.14 -2.79
C LYS A 50 15.39 -9.36 -4.29
N LYS A 51 15.30 -10.61 -4.77
CA LYS A 51 15.43 -10.97 -6.18
C LYS A 51 14.27 -10.45 -7.03
N TYR A 52 13.09 -10.30 -6.43
CA TYR A 52 11.87 -9.83 -7.10
C TYR A 52 11.23 -8.62 -6.42
N CYS A 53 11.79 -8.14 -5.30
CA CYS A 53 11.36 -6.91 -4.64
C CYS A 53 11.61 -5.69 -5.53
N ARG A 54 10.54 -5.18 -6.15
CA ARG A 54 10.56 -3.98 -7.00
C ARG A 54 9.95 -2.82 -6.25
N GLU A 55 10.55 -1.64 -6.36
CA GLU A 55 9.98 -0.44 -5.77
C GLU A 55 8.62 -0.16 -6.39
N ARG A 56 7.57 -0.05 -5.57
CA ARG A 56 6.30 0.47 -6.07
C ARG A 56 6.50 1.97 -6.27
N PRO A 57 6.13 2.53 -7.45
CA PRO A 57 6.17 3.97 -7.62
C PRO A 57 5.38 4.57 -6.46
N HIS A 58 6.05 5.41 -5.68
CA HIS A 58 5.38 6.16 -4.63
C HIS A 58 4.20 6.81 -5.32
N ARG A 59 2.98 6.55 -4.85
CA ARG A 59 1.84 7.31 -5.32
C ARG A 59 2.18 8.73 -4.96
N GLU A 60 2.57 9.50 -5.96
CA GLU A 60 2.76 10.93 -5.85
C GLU A 60 1.51 11.39 -5.11
N CYS A 61 1.69 11.93 -3.89
CA CYS A 61 0.63 12.70 -3.28
C CYS A 61 0.34 13.74 -4.35
N ALA A 62 -0.78 13.59 -5.07
CA ALA A 62 -1.06 14.39 -6.24
C ALA A 62 -0.77 15.85 -5.86
N PRO A 63 0.06 16.59 -6.62
CA PRO A 63 0.33 17.96 -6.28
C PRO A 63 -1.02 18.67 -6.23
N GLN A 64 -1.41 19.07 -5.04
CA GLN A 64 -2.64 19.81 -4.82
C GLN A 64 -2.45 21.22 -5.36
N GLN A 65 -2.64 21.37 -6.67
CA GLN A 65 -2.70 22.62 -7.41
C GLN A 65 -3.42 22.27 -8.73
N LEU A 66 -4.66 22.67 -9.00
CA LEU A 66 -5.14 24.05 -9.07
C LEU A 66 -6.66 24.08 -8.81
N MET A 67 -7.09 24.69 -7.70
CA MET A 67 -8.41 25.33 -7.69
C MET A 67 -8.26 26.64 -8.49
N LEU A 68 -8.56 26.60 -9.79
CA LEU A 68 -8.72 27.82 -10.59
C LEU A 68 -10.00 28.51 -10.11
N PRO A 69 -9.97 29.77 -9.64
CA PRO A 69 -11.20 30.48 -9.38
C PRO A 69 -11.95 30.63 -10.70
N HIS A 70 -13.24 30.34 -10.66
CA HIS A 70 -14.18 30.55 -11.75
C HIS A 70 -14.04 31.98 -12.28
N ARG A 71 -13.81 32.11 -13.59
CA ARG A 71 -13.99 33.39 -14.27
C ARG A 71 -15.50 33.60 -14.39
N THR A 72 -16.09 34.43 -13.53
CA THR A 72 -17.42 34.98 -13.84
C THR A 72 -17.23 35.99 -14.96
N ASP A 73 -17.55 35.56 -16.18
CA ASP A 73 -17.82 36.47 -17.28
C ASP A 73 -19.02 37.33 -16.87
N GLY A 74 -18.79 38.64 -16.75
CA GLY A 74 -19.73 39.57 -16.12
C GLY A 74 -19.55 40.98 -16.66
N ALA A 75 -19.74 41.14 -17.97
CA ALA A 75 -20.11 42.40 -18.63
C ALA A 75 -20.64 42.02 -20.02
N PRO A 76 -21.84 42.46 -20.45
CA PRO A 76 -22.11 43.89 -20.60
C PRO A 76 -23.58 44.31 -20.32
N ASP A 77 -23.81 45.62 -20.12
CA ASP A 77 -24.93 46.29 -20.80
C ASP A 77 -24.62 47.79 -20.98
N ARG A 78 -25.07 48.33 -22.11
CA ARG A 78 -24.80 49.67 -22.64
C ARG A 78 -25.52 50.78 -21.87
#